data_AF-A0AAW2WCY6-F1
#
_entry.id   AF-A0AAW2WCY6-F1
#
_cell.length_a   1.000
_cell.length_b   1.000
_cell.length_c   1.000
_cell.angle_alpha   90.00
_cell.angle_beta   90.00
_cell.angle_gamma   90.00
#
_symmetry.space_group_name_H-M   'P 1'
#
loop_
_entity.id
_entity.type
_entity.pdbx_description
1 polymer ?
#
loop_
_entity_poly.entity_id
_entity_poly.type
_entity_poly.pdbx_seq_one_letter_code
_entity_poly.pdbx_strand_id
1 'polypeptide(L)'
;MVFFVTGPFSIPRHCFILWLAILGRLSTLDRAWWSGSDRSCILCDSGEGESHSHLFFKCEFAGQCMRRLRVEVHFSLPYVDWQRNVEWASTKWRGRHPINAAQRATLASVVYHIWRERNNRRFGGHQSTPHM
;
A
#
# COMPACT_ATOMS: atom_id res chain seq x y z
N MET A 1 -11.75 12.20 3.27
CA MET A 1 -11.15 11.29 2.26
C MET A 1 -10.56 12.00 1.03
N VAL A 2 -11.08 13.15 0.59
CA VAL A 2 -10.59 13.87 -0.62
C VAL A 2 -9.15 14.45 -0.48
N PHE A 3 -8.64 14.57 0.74
CA PHE A 3 -7.33 15.20 1.02
C PHE A 3 -6.09 14.42 0.55
N PHE A 4 -6.22 13.13 0.20
CA PHE A 4 -5.08 12.32 -0.28
C PHE A 4 -4.85 12.42 -1.80
N VAL A 5 -5.78 13.02 -2.54
CA VAL A 5 -5.82 12.92 -4.01
C VAL A 5 -5.24 14.15 -4.72
N THR A 6 -4.97 15.25 -3.99
CA THR A 6 -4.46 16.50 -4.58
C THR A 6 -3.31 17.09 -3.77
N GLY A 7 -2.23 17.51 -4.44
CA GLY A 7 -1.05 18.11 -3.81
C GLY A 7 0.17 18.20 -4.74
N PRO A 8 1.19 19.00 -4.36
CA PRO A 8 2.37 19.28 -5.20
C PRO A 8 3.27 18.05 -5.46
N PHE A 9 3.12 16.98 -4.68
CA PHE A 9 3.90 15.74 -4.82
C PHE A 9 3.02 14.54 -5.23
N SER A 10 1.78 14.80 -5.66
CA SER A 10 0.82 13.75 -5.99
C SER A 10 1.04 13.22 -7.40
N ILE A 11 1.38 11.94 -7.52
CA ILE A 11 1.34 11.21 -8.80
C ILE A 11 -0.08 10.67 -8.99
N PRO A 12 -0.84 11.09 -10.02
CA PRO A 12 -2.26 10.73 -10.16
C PRO A 12 -2.54 9.23 -10.09
N ARG A 13 -1.69 8.41 -10.73
CA ARG A 13 -1.80 6.94 -10.69
C ARG A 13 -1.64 6.39 -9.28
N HIS A 14 -0.72 6.92 -8.49
CA HIS A 14 -0.48 6.47 -7.11
C HIS A 14 -1.65 6.86 -6.21
N CYS A 15 -2.13 8.10 -6.34
CA CYS A 15 -3.30 8.59 -5.61
C CYS A 15 -4.56 7.78 -5.92
N PHE A 16 -4.76 7.39 -7.18
CA PHE A 16 -5.90 6.57 -7.58
C PHE A 16 -5.86 5.17 -6.94
N ILE A 17 -4.70 4.51 -6.97
CA ILE A 17 -4.53 3.20 -6.31
C ILE A 17 -4.67 3.30 -4.79
N LEU A 18 -4.12 4.35 -4.17
CA LEU A 18 -4.32 4.60 -2.74
C LEU A 18 -5.81 4.82 -2.41
N TRP A 19 -6.53 5.58 -3.22
CA TRP A 19 -7.96 5.80 -3.02
C TRP A 19 -8.76 4.49 -3.10
N LEU A 20 -8.45 3.61 -4.06
CA LEU A 20 -9.05 2.28 -4.11
C LEU A 20 -8.69 1.43 -2.89
N ALA A 21 -7.45 1.48 -2.42
CA ALA A 21 -7.00 0.77 -1.22
C ALA A 21 -7.77 1.23 0.03
N ILE A 22 -7.96 2.55 0.16
CA ILE A 22 -8.71 3.17 1.26
C ILE A 22 -10.17 2.71 1.25
N LEU A 23 -10.77 2.54 0.07
CA LEU A 23 -12.13 2.03 -0.09
C LEU A 23 -12.23 0.50 0.04
N GLY A 24 -11.12 -0.22 0.20
CA GLY A 24 -11.10 -1.69 0.16
C GLY A 24 -11.49 -2.25 -1.20
N ARG A 25 -11.31 -1.47 -2.27
CA ARG A 25 -11.72 -1.79 -3.65
C ARG A 25 -10.56 -2.11 -4.58
N LEU A 26 -9.32 -2.27 -4.07
CA LEU A 26 -8.31 -2.91 -4.91
C LEU A 26 -8.74 -4.34 -5.16
N SER A 27 -8.55 -4.78 -6.40
CA SER A 27 -8.73 -6.17 -6.79
C SER A 27 -7.69 -7.06 -6.07
N THR A 28 -7.94 -7.37 -4.80
CA THR A 28 -7.46 -8.59 -4.14
C THR A 28 -8.26 -9.76 -4.70
N LEU A 29 -7.80 -11.00 -4.50
CA LEU A 29 -8.41 -12.23 -5.04
C LEU A 29 -9.89 -12.50 -4.66
N ASP A 30 -10.62 -11.53 -4.12
CA ASP A 30 -12.06 -11.60 -3.78
C ASP A 30 -13.00 -11.65 -5.00
N ARG A 31 -12.49 -11.74 -6.23
CA ARG A 31 -13.30 -11.87 -7.44
C ARG A 31 -13.31 -13.33 -7.94
N ALA A 32 -14.49 -13.95 -7.81
CA ALA A 32 -14.85 -15.36 -7.98
C ALA A 32 -14.38 -16.12 -9.26
N TRP A 33 -13.78 -15.45 -10.23
CA TRP A 33 -13.38 -16.04 -11.52
C TRP A 33 -12.07 -16.85 -11.42
N TRP A 34 -11.32 -16.74 -10.32
CA TRP A 34 -10.05 -17.43 -10.11
C TRP A 34 -10.25 -18.68 -9.22
N SER A 35 -11.12 -19.58 -9.68
CA SER A 35 -11.61 -20.75 -8.92
C SER A 35 -10.60 -21.91 -8.79
N GLY A 36 -9.28 -21.65 -8.85
CA GLY A 36 -8.30 -22.74 -8.87
C GLY A 36 -6.86 -22.44 -8.43
N SER A 37 -6.50 -21.22 -8.01
CA SER A 37 -5.15 -20.97 -7.51
C SER A 37 -5.08 -20.76 -6.01
N ASP A 38 -3.86 -20.94 -5.52
CA ASP A 38 -3.46 -20.55 -4.17
C ASP A 38 -3.86 -19.09 -3.88
N ARG A 39 -4.63 -18.95 -2.80
CA ARG A 39 -5.11 -17.67 -2.26
C ARG A 39 -4.10 -17.03 -1.33
N SER A 40 -2.97 -17.69 -1.06
CA SER A 40 -1.87 -17.14 -0.30
C SER A 40 -1.35 -15.84 -0.91
N CYS A 41 -0.79 -14.98 -0.07
CA CYS A 41 -0.14 -13.76 -0.52
C CYS A 41 1.14 -14.07 -1.31
N ILE A 42 1.21 -13.66 -2.58
CA ILE A 42 2.38 -13.92 -3.43
C ILE A 42 3.64 -13.10 -3.06
N LEU A 43 3.49 -12.12 -2.16
CA LEU A 43 4.58 -11.25 -1.75
C LEU A 43 5.41 -11.83 -0.60
N CYS A 44 4.90 -12.82 0.14
CA CYS A 44 5.59 -13.40 1.29
C CYS A 44 5.26 -14.88 1.47
N ASP A 45 6.14 -15.60 2.16
CA ASP A 45 6.03 -17.06 2.33
C ASP A 45 5.24 -17.47 3.59
N SER A 46 4.41 -16.58 4.16
CA SER A 46 3.67 -16.85 5.39
C SER A 46 2.50 -17.81 5.23
N GLY A 47 2.09 -18.12 3.99
CA GLY A 47 0.90 -18.91 3.69
C GLY A 47 -0.44 -18.23 4.02
N GLU A 48 -0.43 -16.99 4.53
CA GLU A 48 -1.67 -16.26 4.82
C GLU A 48 -2.40 -15.85 3.53
N GLY A 49 -3.73 -15.89 3.58
CA GLY A 49 -4.58 -15.45 2.47
C GLY A 49 -4.41 -13.97 2.13
N GLU A 50 -4.37 -13.67 0.83
CA GLU A 50 -4.25 -12.31 0.32
C GLU A 50 -5.51 -11.50 0.63
N SER A 51 -5.38 -10.52 1.53
CA SER A 51 -6.40 -9.52 1.87
C SER A 51 -5.76 -8.14 1.93
N HIS A 52 -6.54 -7.05 1.90
CA HIS A 52 -5.99 -5.69 2.06
C HIS A 52 -5.19 -5.54 3.37
N SER A 53 -5.75 -6.04 4.48
CA SER A 53 -5.11 -6.00 5.79
C SER A 53 -3.79 -6.76 5.79
N HIS A 54 -3.75 -7.94 5.16
CA HIS A 54 -2.51 -8.68 5.00
C HIS A 54 -1.53 -7.92 4.10
N LEU A 55 -1.91 -7.62 2.86
CA LEU A 55 -1.06 -7.04 1.82
C LEU A 55 -0.32 -5.77 2.26
N PHE A 56 -0.97 -4.89 3.03
CA PHE A 56 -0.37 -3.62 3.44
C PHE A 56 0.20 -3.60 4.87
N PHE A 57 -0.24 -4.49 5.78
CA PHE A 57 0.16 -4.38 7.21
C PHE A 57 0.69 -5.65 7.85
N LYS A 58 0.34 -6.84 7.36
CA LYS A 58 0.84 -8.11 7.91
C LYS A 58 1.86 -8.79 7.02
N CYS A 59 1.84 -8.49 5.72
CA CYS A 59 2.76 -9.02 4.74
C CYS A 59 4.18 -8.58 5.09
N GLU A 60 5.08 -9.55 5.24
CA GLU A 60 6.47 -9.30 5.63
C GLU A 60 7.16 -8.37 4.61
N PHE A 61 6.97 -8.62 3.31
CA PHE A 61 7.52 -7.80 2.23
C PHE A 61 7.06 -6.33 2.34
N ALA A 62 5.76 -6.11 2.55
CA ALA A 62 5.22 -4.76 2.73
C ALA A 62 5.77 -4.09 4.01
N GLY A 63 5.88 -4.85 5.10
CA GLY A 63 6.48 -4.40 6.35
C GLY A 63 7.94 -3.98 6.19
N GLN A 64 8.74 -4.73 5.41
CA GLN A 64 10.12 -4.36 5.06
C GLN A 64 10.16 -3.03 4.28
N CYS A 65 9.28 -2.85 3.29
CA CYS A 65 9.18 -1.61 2.53
C CYS A 65 8.86 -0.40 3.43
N MET A 66 7.86 -0.53 4.30
CA MET A 66 7.48 0.54 5.24
C MET A 66 8.59 0.86 6.24
N ARG A 67 9.33 -0.15 6.71
CA ARG A 67 10.45 0.04 7.64
C ARG A 67 11.60 0.80 7.00
N ARG A 68 11.95 0.49 5.75
CA ARG A 68 12.97 1.26 5.00
C ARG A 68 12.55 2.71 4.82
N LEU A 69 11.32 2.95 4.37
CA LEU A 69 10.78 4.32 4.23
C LEU A 69 10.76 5.10 5.55
N ARG A 70 10.54 4.42 6.68
CA ARG A 70 10.65 5.07 8.00
C ARG A 70 12.05 5.59 8.27
N VAL A 71 13.07 4.83 7.91
CA VAL A 71 14.47 5.18 8.15
C VAL A 71 14.95 6.22 7.14
N GLU A 72 14.69 6.00 5.85
CA GLU A 72 15.27 6.80 4.76
C GLU A 72 14.58 8.15 4.56
N VAL A 73 13.25 8.20 4.74
CA VAL A 73 12.46 9.42 4.48
C VAL A 73 11.62 9.86 5.67
N HIS A 74 11.94 9.36 6.87
CA HIS A 74 11.22 9.65 8.12
C HIS A 74 9.71 9.42 7.99
N PHE A 75 9.31 8.36 7.28
CA PHE A 75 7.89 8.01 7.12
C PHE A 75 7.25 7.66 8.47
N SER A 76 6.15 8.34 8.78
CA SER A 76 5.58 8.43 10.13
C SER A 76 4.19 7.79 10.22
N LEU A 77 4.03 6.54 9.79
CA LEU A 77 2.75 5.82 9.93
C LEU A 77 2.78 4.86 11.14
N PRO A 78 1.75 4.79 12.01
CA PRO A 78 1.73 3.81 13.11
C PRO A 78 1.76 2.34 12.65
N TYR A 79 2.24 1.44 13.52
CA TYR A 79 2.20 -0.02 13.29
C TYR A 79 0.87 -0.62 13.80
N VAL A 80 -0.24 -0.21 13.20
CA VAL A 80 -1.59 -0.72 13.49
C VAL A 80 -2.27 -1.21 12.20
N ASP A 81 -3.52 -1.67 12.29
CA ASP A 81 -4.29 -2.08 11.11
C ASP A 81 -4.55 -0.93 10.12
N TRP A 82 -4.91 -1.29 8.89
CA TRP A 82 -5.10 -0.36 7.78
C TRP A 82 -6.09 0.75 8.10
N GLN A 83 -7.29 0.42 8.57
CA GLN A 83 -8.34 1.39 8.85
C GLN A 83 -7.88 2.44 9.86
N ARG A 84 -7.31 1.99 11.00
CA ARG A 84 -6.78 2.92 12.01
C ARG A 84 -5.66 3.81 11.47
N ASN A 85 -4.81 3.27 10.60
CA ASN A 85 -3.75 4.03 9.95
C ASN A 85 -4.28 5.09 8.98
N VAL A 86 -5.30 4.76 8.17
CA VAL A 86 -5.97 5.72 7.28
C VAL A 86 -6.61 6.84 8.09
N GLU A 87 -7.31 6.51 9.18
CA GLU A 87 -7.92 7.50 10.08
C GLU A 87 -6.88 8.41 10.73
N TRP A 88 -5.82 7.81 11.28
CA TRP A 88 -4.70 8.53 11.89
C TRP A 88 -4.03 9.48 10.88
N ALA A 89 -3.70 8.99 9.69
CA ALA A 89 -3.08 9.77 8.62
C ALA A 89 -3.99 10.92 8.16
N SER A 90 -5.30 10.66 8.05
CA SER A 90 -6.30 11.66 7.68
C SER A 90 -6.44 12.78 8.72
N THR A 91 -5.99 12.54 9.95
CA THR A 91 -6.04 13.50 11.06
C THR A 91 -4.71 14.22 11.23
N LYS A 92 -3.59 13.49 11.19
CA LYS A 92 -2.25 14.03 11.44
C LYS A 92 -1.66 14.76 10.24
N TRP A 93 -1.86 14.23 9.03
CA TRP A 93 -1.33 14.85 7.82
C TRP A 93 -2.37 15.75 7.14
N ARG A 94 -3.09 16.57 7.92
CA ARG A 94 -4.02 17.57 7.36
C ARG A 94 -3.29 18.81 6.86
N GLY A 95 -3.95 19.55 5.97
CA GLY A 95 -3.44 20.83 5.46
C GLY A 95 -2.33 20.70 4.41
N ARG A 96 -1.79 21.87 4.05
CA ARG A 96 -0.84 22.06 2.93
C ARG A 96 0.62 22.10 3.33
N HIS A 97 0.93 21.84 4.61
CA HIS A 97 2.32 21.83 5.07
C HIS A 97 3.15 20.83 4.23
N PRO A 98 4.34 21.19 3.73
CA PRO A 98 5.12 20.34 2.82
C PRO A 98 5.41 18.95 3.38
N ILE A 99 5.73 18.84 4.67
CA ILE A 99 5.95 17.55 5.34
C ILE A 99 4.68 16.69 5.28
N ASN A 100 3.51 17.26 5.53
CA ASN A 100 2.25 16.50 5.47
C ASN A 100 1.94 16.07 4.03
N ALA A 101 2.24 16.92 3.05
CA ALA A 101 2.10 16.57 1.63
C ALA A 101 3.06 15.43 1.23
N ALA A 102 4.31 15.49 1.67
CA ALA A 102 5.31 14.44 1.44
C ALA A 102 4.88 13.11 2.07
N GLN A 103 4.42 13.10 3.33
CA GLN A 103 3.95 11.88 4.00
C GLN A 103 2.75 11.23 3.27
N ARG A 104 1.79 12.05 2.80
CA ARG A 104 0.67 11.54 1.96
C ARG A 104 1.17 10.96 0.63
N ALA A 105 2.14 11.62 -0.01
CA ALA A 105 2.75 11.14 -1.25
C ALA A 105 3.53 9.83 -1.04
N THR A 106 4.29 9.71 0.05
CA THR A 106 5.00 8.48 0.44
C THR A 106 4.03 7.34 0.68
N LEU A 107 2.91 7.59 1.38
CA LEU A 107 1.86 6.59 1.57
C LEU A 107 1.26 6.15 0.22
N ALA A 108 0.95 7.09 -0.67
CA ALA A 108 0.43 6.77 -2.00
C ALA A 108 1.43 5.96 -2.82
N SER A 109 2.72 6.33 -2.74
CA SER A 109 3.81 5.65 -3.45
C SER A 109 3.98 4.21 -2.99
N VAL A 110 4.14 3.98 -1.68
CA VAL A 110 4.37 2.62 -1.16
C VAL A 110 3.19 1.69 -1.46
N VAL A 111 1.96 2.18 -1.32
CA VAL A 111 0.74 1.43 -1.64
C VAL A 111 0.70 1.06 -3.13
N TYR A 112 1.02 2.02 -4.01
CA TYR A 112 1.08 1.78 -5.45
C TYR A 112 2.14 0.73 -5.81
N HIS A 113 3.36 0.86 -5.28
CA HIS A 113 4.45 -0.03 -5.64
C HIS A 113 4.25 -1.45 -5.09
N ILE A 114 3.69 -1.60 -3.87
CA ILE A 114 3.29 -2.91 -3.34
C ILE A 114 2.24 -3.56 -4.25
N TRP A 115 1.20 -2.81 -4.64
CA TRP A 115 0.15 -3.30 -5.53
C TRP A 115 0.71 -3.69 -6.91
N ARG A 116 1.60 -2.86 -7.47
CA ARG A 116 2.26 -3.12 -8.75
C ARG A 116 3.11 -4.38 -8.69
N GLU A 117 3.92 -4.55 -7.64
CA GLU A 117 4.75 -5.75 -7.47
C GLU A 117 3.90 -7.01 -7.34
N ARG A 118 2.83 -6.95 -6.53
CA ARG A 118 1.88 -8.06 -6.40
C ARG A 118 1.31 -8.46 -7.77
N ASN A 119 0.90 -7.49 -8.57
CA ASN A 119 0.35 -7.76 -9.90
C ASN A 119 1.40 -8.29 -10.87
N ASN A 120 2.63 -7.78 -10.82
CA ASN A 120 3.73 -8.28 -11.63
C ASN A 120 4.03 -9.75 -11.33
N ARG A 121 4.06 -10.15 -10.04
CA ARG A 121 4.29 -11.55 -9.66
C ARG A 121 3.13 -12.46 -10.07
N ARG A 122 1.89 -11.98 -9.96
CA ARG A 122 0.68 -12.76 -10.34
C ARG A 122 0.53 -12.94 -11.84
N PHE A 123 0.86 -11.92 -12.64
CA PHE A 123 0.51 -11.89 -14.07
C PHE A 123 1.72 -11.84 -15.01
N GLY A 124 2.91 -11.50 -14.52
CA GLY A 124 4.07 -11.16 -15.33
C GLY A 124 5.30 -12.08 -15.16
N GLY A 125 5.27 -13.09 -14.29
CA GLY A 125 6.36 -14.05 -14.10
C GLY A 125 7.69 -13.48 -13.58
N HIS A 126 7.80 -12.16 -13.38
CA HIS A 126 9.01 -11.48 -12.91
C HIS A 126 8.91 -11.22 -11.40
N GLN A 127 9.82 -11.81 -10.64
CA GLN A 127 10.01 -11.55 -9.22
C GLN A 127 11.05 -10.44 -9.07
N SER A 128 10.68 -9.29 -8.51
CA SER A 128 11.67 -8.30 -8.09
C SER A 128 11.89 -8.43 -6.59
N THR A 129 13.15 -8.54 -6.17
CA THR A 129 13.55 -8.30 -4.78
C THR A 129 13.21 -6.85 -4.42
N PRO A 130 12.89 -6.52 -3.14
CA PRO A 130 12.56 -5.15 -2.77
C PRO A 130 13.80 -4.26 -2.96
N HIS A 131 13.88 -3.62 -4.12
CA HIS A 131 14.79 -2.53 -4.46
C HIS A 131 13.90 -1.33 -4.78
N MET A 132 13.70 -0.48 -3.79
CA MET A 132 13.27 0.91 -3.94
C MET A 132 14.32 1.77 -3.26
#